data_AF-A0A0E0EHM7-F1
#
_entry.id   AF-A0A0E0EHM7-F1
#
_cell.length_a   1.000
_cell.length_b   1.000
_cell.length_c   1.000
_cell.angle_alpha   90.00
_cell.angle_beta   90.00
_cell.angle_gamma   90.00
#
_symmetry.space_group_name_H-M   'P 1'
#
loop_
_entity.id
_entity.type
_entity.pdbx_description
1 polymer ?
#
loop_
_entity_poly.entity_id
_entity_poly.type
_entity_poly.pdbx_seq_one_letter_code
_entity_poly.pdbx_strand_id
1 'polypeptide(L)'
;MDNPVTFQKAVRKAMAHAVTMGSGGQGRAKEQYTSFVNVYALAQCTRDLAPPLCAQCLSTAVSKFAEACGSGQGCQINYSSCWVRYEIYPFYFPLETNGQATTDLTKYTKQQEAE
;
A
#
# COMPACT_ATOMS: atom_id res chain seq x y z
N MET A 1 -8.75 9.78 16.45
CA MET A 1 -7.75 8.70 16.61
C MET A 1 -7.44 8.61 18.08
N ASP A 2 -7.82 7.51 18.73
CA ASP A 2 -7.78 7.39 20.20
C ASP A 2 -6.35 7.36 20.77
N ASN A 3 -5.36 7.05 19.91
CA ASN A 3 -3.94 7.17 20.23
C ASN A 3 -3.12 7.54 18.98
N PRO A 4 -2.75 8.82 18.79
CA PRO A 4 -1.99 9.29 17.64
C PRO A 4 -0.62 8.62 17.47
N VAL A 5 0.07 8.28 18.57
CA VAL A 5 1.41 7.67 18.52
C VAL A 5 1.32 6.24 17.98
N THR A 6 0.38 5.44 18.50
CA THR A 6 0.15 4.07 18.05
C THR A 6 -0.36 4.03 16.61
N PHE A 7 -1.24 4.97 16.24
CA PHE A 7 -1.72 5.09 14.86
C PHE A 7 -0.55 5.36 13.89
N GLN A 8 0.31 6.32 14.22
CA GLN A 8 1.48 6.61 13.39
C GLN A 8 2.49 5.46 13.33
N LYS A 9 2.51 4.56 14.31
CA LYS A 9 3.29 3.32 14.24
C LYS A 9 2.70 2.35 13.21
N ALA A 10 1.38 2.17 13.18
CA ALA A 10 0.69 1.34 12.19
C ALA A 10 0.87 1.89 10.77
N VAL A 11 0.74 3.21 10.58
CA VAL A 11 1.00 3.88 9.30
C VAL A 11 2.44 3.64 8.83
N ARG A 12 3.44 3.85 9.69
CA ARG A 12 4.84 3.61 9.35
C ARG A 12 5.10 2.17 8.93
N LYS A 13 4.52 1.20 9.63
CA LYS A 13 4.64 -0.23 9.29
C LYS A 13 4.01 -0.56 7.93
N ALA A 14 2.77 -0.10 7.69
CA ALA A 14 2.09 -0.29 6.41
C ALA A 14 2.91 0.33 5.26
N MET A 15 3.35 1.57 5.43
CA MET A 15 4.14 2.27 4.41
C MET A 15 5.48 1.60 4.14
N ALA A 16 6.19 1.12 5.16
CA ALA A 16 7.45 0.41 4.98
C ALA A 16 7.26 -0.85 4.12
N HIS A 17 6.22 -1.64 4.37
CA HIS A 17 5.89 -2.81 3.54
C HIS A 17 5.53 -2.41 2.11
N ALA A 18 4.68 -1.39 1.94
CA ALA A 18 4.30 -0.89 0.62
C ALA A 18 5.52 -0.39 -0.17
N VAL A 19 6.46 0.33 0.45
CA VAL A 19 7.69 0.82 -0.19
C VAL A 19 8.63 -0.30 -0.60
N THR A 20 8.82 -1.32 0.26
CA THR A 20 9.64 -2.49 -0.05
C THR A 20 9.12 -3.20 -1.30
N MET A 21 7.82 -3.46 -1.38
CA MET A 21 7.19 -4.04 -2.58
C MET A 21 7.20 -3.07 -3.76
N GLY A 22 6.99 -1.79 -3.48
CA GLY A 22 6.87 -0.71 -4.45
C GLY A 22 8.16 -0.39 -5.20
N SER A 23 9.31 -0.81 -4.68
CA SER A 23 10.61 -0.67 -5.34
C SER A 23 10.65 -1.36 -6.72
N GLY A 24 9.78 -2.35 -6.96
CA GLY A 24 9.56 -2.98 -8.28
C GLY A 24 8.53 -2.27 -9.17
N GLY A 25 8.07 -1.07 -8.79
CA GLY A 25 7.10 -0.25 -9.51
C GLY A 25 5.82 0.03 -8.73
N GLN A 26 5.25 -0.98 -8.06
CA GLN A 26 4.04 -0.79 -7.25
C GLN A 26 3.98 -1.76 -6.06
N GLY A 27 3.65 -1.24 -4.89
CA GLY A 27 3.55 -2.01 -3.66
C GLY A 27 2.37 -1.56 -2.82
N ARG A 28 1.77 -2.52 -2.11
CA ARG A 28 0.57 -2.32 -1.31
C ARG A 28 0.75 -3.03 0.02
N ALA A 29 0.15 -2.50 1.06
CA ALA A 29 0.17 -3.14 2.36
C ALA A 29 -1.07 -2.78 3.16
N LYS A 30 -1.54 -3.75 3.93
CA LYS A 30 -2.61 -3.58 4.91
C LYS A 30 -2.03 -3.85 6.30
N GLU A 31 -2.24 -2.94 7.23
CA GLU A 31 -1.82 -3.10 8.63
C GLU A 31 -3.03 -2.89 9.53
N GLN A 32 -3.25 -3.80 10.49
CA GLN A 32 -4.32 -3.65 11.46
C GLN A 32 -3.92 -2.62 12.53
N TYR A 33 -4.75 -1.60 12.74
CA TYR A 33 -4.56 -0.62 13.82
C TYR A 33 -5.41 -0.98 15.05
N THR A 34 -6.68 -1.30 14.84
CA THR A 34 -7.60 -1.82 15.87
C THR A 34 -8.36 -3.02 15.31
N SER A 35 -9.20 -3.66 16.13
CA SER A 35 -10.08 -4.74 15.69
C SER A 35 -11.03 -4.36 14.54
N PHE A 36 -11.30 -3.05 14.34
CA PHE A 36 -12.25 -2.55 13.34
C PHE A 36 -11.63 -1.60 12.32
N VAL A 37 -10.37 -1.18 12.52
CA VAL A 37 -9.70 -0.20 11.65
C VAL A 37 -8.41 -0.78 11.12
N ASN A 38 -8.30 -0.81 9.79
CA ASN A 38 -7.06 -1.13 9.08
C ASN A 38 -6.50 0.13 8.44
N VAL A 39 -5.18 0.20 8.33
CA VAL A 39 -4.47 1.16 7.50
C VAL A 39 -4.13 0.47 6.18
N TYR A 40 -4.56 1.08 5.07
CA TYR A 40 -4.24 0.67 3.72
C TYR A 40 -3.14 1.60 3.20
N ALA A 41 -2.10 1.05 2.60
CA ALA A 41 -0.96 1.79 2.07
C ALA A 41 -0.66 1.40 0.63
N LEU A 42 -0.36 2.39 -0.21
CA LEU A 42 0.06 2.24 -1.59
C LEU A 42 1.34 3.04 -1.81
N ALA A 43 2.28 2.43 -2.52
CA ALA A 43 3.51 3.06 -2.99
C ALA A 43 3.67 2.73 -4.47
N GLN A 44 3.80 3.74 -5.33
CA GLN A 44 3.86 3.53 -6.76
C GLN A 44 4.83 4.49 -7.43
N CYS A 45 5.59 3.95 -8.38
CA CYS A 45 6.46 4.69 -9.27
C CYS A 45 5.85 4.76 -10.67
N THR A 46 6.34 5.73 -11.43
CA THR A 46 6.21 5.75 -12.89
C THR A 46 6.96 4.56 -13.51
N ARG A 47 6.45 4.06 -14.65
CA ARG A 47 6.91 2.78 -15.25
C ARG A 47 8.31 2.85 -15.87
N ASP A 48 8.80 4.04 -16.15
CA ASP A 48 10.10 4.34 -16.74
C ASP A 48 11.26 4.35 -15.73
N LEU A 49 10.94 4.28 -14.43
CA LEU A 49 11.94 4.43 -13.38
C LEU A 49 12.60 3.10 -13.01
N ALA A 50 13.93 3.06 -13.02
CA ALA A 50 14.69 1.88 -12.59
C ALA A 50 14.45 1.56 -11.09
N PRO A 51 14.51 0.28 -10.66
CA PRO A 51 14.17 -0.10 -9.28
C PRO A 51 14.92 0.67 -8.17
N PRO A 52 16.23 0.94 -8.27
CA PRO A 52 16.93 1.73 -7.26
C PRO A 52 16.43 3.18 -7.16
N LEU A 53 16.12 3.80 -8.31
CA LEU A 53 15.58 5.15 -8.37
C LEU A 53 14.14 5.20 -7.83
N CYS A 54 13.36 4.14 -8.11
CA CYS A 54 12.03 3.99 -7.54
C CYS A 54 12.07 3.85 -6.01
N ALA A 55 12.92 2.99 -5.48
CA ALA A 55 13.12 2.85 -4.04
C ALA A 55 13.51 4.19 -3.39
N GLN A 56 14.43 4.93 -4.00
CA GLN A 56 14.86 6.24 -3.52
C GLN A 56 13.71 7.26 -3.51
N CYS A 57 12.93 7.33 -4.61
CA CYS A 57 11.79 8.25 -4.72
C CYS A 57 10.74 7.94 -3.64
N LEU A 58 10.37 6.67 -3.49
CA LEU A 58 9.36 6.24 -2.52
C LEU A 58 9.81 6.49 -1.08
N SER A 59 11.08 6.20 -0.75
CA SER A 59 11.66 6.48 0.57
C SER A 59 11.64 7.98 0.88
N THR A 60 12.02 8.81 -0.11
CA THR A 60 11.96 10.27 0.01
C THR A 60 10.54 10.73 0.28
N ALA A 61 9.55 10.19 -0.43
CA ALA A 61 8.16 10.59 -0.27
C ALA A 61 7.58 10.21 1.10
N VAL A 62 7.92 9.03 1.64
CA VAL A 62 7.51 8.63 3.00
C VAL A 62 8.17 9.52 4.06
N SER A 63 9.41 9.99 3.85
CA SER A 63 10.08 10.88 4.81
C SER A 63 9.32 12.19 5.07
N LYS A 64 8.48 12.62 4.12
CA LYS A 64 7.67 13.85 4.21
C LYS A 64 6.38 13.70 5.01
N PHE A 65 6.00 12.49 5.40
CA PHE A 65 4.72 12.27 6.08
C PHE A 65 4.64 12.98 7.43
N ALA A 66 5.73 13.01 8.19
CA ALA A 66 5.74 13.63 9.51
C ALA A 66 5.43 15.14 9.44
N GLU A 67 5.90 15.81 8.39
CA GLU A 67 5.71 17.24 8.15
C GLU A 67 4.34 17.53 7.51
N ALA A 68 3.96 16.75 6.49
CA ALA A 68 2.81 17.06 5.65
C ALA A 68 1.47 16.48 6.15
N CYS A 69 1.50 15.36 6.88
CA CYS A 69 0.29 14.60 7.19
C CYS A 69 -0.18 14.72 8.65
N GLY A 70 0.70 15.15 9.56
CA GLY A 70 0.41 15.24 11.00
C GLY A 70 -0.17 13.92 11.56
N SER A 71 -1.37 13.99 12.16
CA SER A 71 -2.10 12.84 12.68
C SER A 71 -3.36 12.48 11.87
N GLY A 72 -3.40 12.89 10.59
CA GLY A 72 -4.53 12.63 9.69
C GLY A 72 -4.84 11.15 9.50
N GLN A 73 -6.11 10.83 9.26
CA GLN A 73 -6.55 9.44 9.01
C GLN A 73 -6.20 8.94 7.60
N GLY A 74 -5.76 9.84 6.74
CA GLY A 74 -5.26 9.56 5.41
C GLY A 74 -4.33 10.68 4.96
N CYS A 75 -3.41 10.33 4.06
CA CYS A 75 -2.50 11.30 3.45
C CYS A 75 -1.91 10.75 2.16
N GLN A 76 -1.58 11.66 1.24
CA GLN A 76 -0.91 11.35 -0.02
C GLN A 76 0.22 12.35 -0.26
N ILE A 77 1.38 11.86 -0.68
CA ILE A 77 2.50 12.69 -1.15
C ILE A 77 2.81 12.32 -2.60
N ASN A 78 2.87 13.34 -3.46
CA ASN A 78 3.10 13.19 -4.88
C ASN A 78 4.42 13.84 -5.28
N TYR A 79 5.25 13.08 -5.99
CA TYR A 79 6.39 13.55 -6.76
C TYR A 79 6.16 13.24 -8.24
N SER A 80 6.94 13.83 -9.13
CA SER A 80 6.83 13.60 -10.57
C SER A 80 6.97 12.13 -10.97
N SER A 81 7.80 11.37 -10.24
CA SER A 81 8.16 9.99 -10.60
C SER A 81 7.60 8.94 -9.65
N CYS A 82 7.00 9.32 -8.52
CA CYS A 82 6.39 8.39 -7.59
C CYS A 82 5.36 9.08 -6.67
N TRP A 83 4.47 8.30 -6.09
CA TRP A 83 3.58 8.76 -5.03
C TRP A 83 3.36 7.66 -3.99
N VAL A 84 2.97 8.11 -2.82
CA VAL A 84 2.64 7.25 -1.68
C VAL A 84 1.34 7.75 -1.05
N ARG A 85 0.49 6.82 -0.62
CA ARG A 85 -0.80 7.13 0.01
C ARG A 85 -1.11 6.14 1.10
N TYR A 86 -1.67 6.63 2.20
CA TYR A 86 -2.39 5.78 3.15
C TYR A 86 -3.78 6.31 3.45
N GLU A 87 -4.68 5.40 3.80
CA GLU A 87 -6.06 5.67 4.22
C GLU A 87 -6.50 4.64 5.26
N ILE A 88 -7.53 4.96 6.06
CA ILE A 88 -8.20 3.98 6.95
C ILE A 88 -9.34 3.21 6.26
N TYR A 89 -9.52 3.40 4.96
CA TYR A 89 -10.49 2.69 4.15
C TYR A 89 -9.83 2.09 2.90
N PRO A 90 -10.37 0.99 2.36
CA PRO A 90 -9.98 0.44 1.07
C PRO A 90 -9.98 1.46 -0.07
N PHE A 91 -8.86 1.62 -0.79
CA PHE A 91 -8.79 2.52 -1.96
C PHE A 91 -8.05 1.91 -3.18
N TYR A 92 -7.64 0.65 -3.10
CA TYR A 92 -7.01 -0.09 -4.19
C TYR A 92 -7.56 -1.52 -4.25
N PHE A 93 -7.46 -2.17 -5.41
CA PHE A 93 -7.84 -3.57 -5.58
C PHE A 93 -6.73 -4.38 -6.26
N PRO A 94 -6.48 -5.64 -5.86
CA PRO A 94 -7.10 -6.34 -4.73
C PRO A 94 -6.60 -5.81 -3.36
N LEU A 95 -7.40 -6.03 -2.31
CA LEU A 95 -7.15 -5.55 -0.94
C LEU A 95 -6.23 -6.48 -0.12
N GLU A 96 -6.16 -7.75 -0.50
CA GLU A 96 -5.32 -8.74 0.16
C GLU A 96 -4.00 -8.90 -0.57
N THR A 97 -2.90 -8.91 0.18
CA THR A 97 -1.54 -9.25 -0.30
C THR A 97 -1.10 -10.59 0.28
N ASN A 98 -2.02 -11.52 0.51
CA ASN A 98 -1.65 -12.87 0.94
C ASN A 98 -0.82 -13.50 -0.16
N GLY A 99 0.35 -14.04 0.20
CA GLY A 99 1.34 -14.67 -0.67
C GLY A 99 0.86 -15.95 -1.36
N GLN A 100 -0.27 -15.85 -2.07
CA GLN A 100 -0.77 -16.82 -3.02
C GLN A 100 -1.78 -16.11 -3.94
N ALA A 101 -1.28 -15.19 -4.76
CA ALA A 101 -1.87 -15.00 -6.08
C ALA A 101 -1.48 -16.20 -6.96
N THR A 102 -1.94 -17.40 -6.61
CA THR A 102 -2.23 -18.38 -7.65
C THR A 102 -3.58 -17.97 -8.16
N THR A 103 -3.62 -17.35 -9.34
CA THR A 103 -4.81 -17.34 -10.19
C THR A 103 -5.17 -18.81 -10.43
N ASP A 104 -5.92 -19.40 -9.50
CA ASP A 104 -6.49 -20.72 -9.68
C ASP A 104 -7.72 -20.55 -10.59
N LEU A 105 -7.43 -20.44 -11.88
CA LEU A 105 -8.42 -20.40 -12.95
C LEU A 105 -9.29 -21.67 -12.97
N THR A 106 -8.90 -22.75 -12.27
CA THR A 106 -9.69 -23.98 -12.22
C THR A 106 -11.01 -23.83 -11.46
N LYS A 107 -11.18 -22.79 -10.64
CA LYS A 107 -12.47 -22.45 -10.04
C LYS A 107 -13.53 -21.98 -11.04
N TYR A 108 -13.12 -21.45 -12.19
CA TYR A 108 -14.05 -20.93 -13.20
C TYR A 108 -14.33 -21.93 -14.34
N THR A 109 -13.60 -23.04 -14.43
CA THR A 109 -13.78 -24.05 -15.50
C THR A 109 -14.84 -25.12 -15.16
N LYS A 110 -15.33 -25.21 -13.93
CA LYS A 110 -16.30 -26.26 -13.52
C LYS A 110 -17.78 -25.97 -13.86
N GLN A 111 -18.08 -25.13 -14.85
CA GLN A 111 -19.46 -24.81 -15.25
C GLN A 111 -19.84 -25.18 -16.70
N GLN A 112 -19.03 -25.97 -17.43
CA GLN A 112 -19.31 -26.26 -18.85
C GLN A 112 -19.25 -27.73 -19.29
N GLU A 113 -19.56 -28.70 -18.43
CA GLU A 113 -19.89 -30.06 -18.91
C GLU A 113 -21.07 -30.64 -18.12
N ALA A 114 -22.28 -30.22 -18.49
CA ALA A 114 -23.52 -30.92 -18.24
C ALA A 114 -24.57 -30.50 -19.28
N GLU A 115 -24.40 -31.00 -20.50
CA GLU A 115 -25.51 -31.34 -21.42
C GLU A 115 -25.09 -32.50 -22.32
#